data_AF-A0A094JUD8-F1
#
_entry.id   AF-A0A094JUD8-F1
#
_cell.length_a   1.000
_cell.length_b   1.000
_cell.length_c   1.000
_cell.angle_alpha   90.00
_cell.angle_beta   90.00
_cell.angle_gamma   90.00
#
_symmetry.space_group_name_H-M   'P 1'
#
loop_
_entity.id
_entity.type
_entity.pdbx_description
1 polymer ?
#
loop_
_entity_poly.entity_id
_entity_poly.type
_entity_poly.pdbx_seq_one_letter_code
_entity_poly.pdbx_strand_id
1 'polypeptide(L)' 'MERFKNYGLWLAIGSFIPLLLQTFGVDLDLGKYEQLWNAFLSILVMAGILNNPSLGNGFRDKQ' A
#
# COMPACT_ATOMS: atom_id res chain seq x y z
N MET A 1 -7.58 -26.78 10.06
CA MET A 1 -8.14 -25.94 11.14
C MET A 1 -7.15 -24.88 11.67
N GLU A 2 -5.85 -25.00 11.44
CA GLU A 2 -4.87 -23.98 11.91
C GLU A 2 -4.80 -22.70 11.08
N ARG A 3 -5.18 -22.76 9.79
CA ARG A 3 -5.11 -21.59 8.89
C ARG A 3 -5.94 -20.42 9.37
N PHE A 4 -7.13 -20.68 9.93
CA PHE A 4 -8.00 -19.64 10.51
C PHE A 4 -7.52 -19.13 11.88
N LYS A 5 -6.45 -19.67 12.45
CA LYS A 5 -5.79 -19.12 13.65
C LYS A 5 -4.64 -18.17 13.30
N ASN A 6 -4.34 -17.99 12.01
CA ASN A 6 -3.23 -17.17 11.57
C ASN A 6 -3.58 -15.68 11.66
N TYR A 7 -2.84 -14.92 12.47
CA TYR A 7 -3.00 -13.47 12.62
C TYR A 7 -2.78 -12.70 11.30
N GLY A 8 -1.78 -13.10 10.51
CA GLY A 8 -1.53 -12.50 9.20
C GLY A 8 -2.69 -12.69 8.22
N LEU A 9 -3.39 -13.84 8.28
CA LEU A 9 -4.61 -14.06 7.49
C LEU A 9 -5.69 -13.05 7.87
N TRP A 10 -5.98 -12.90 9.17
CA TRP A 10 -7.01 -11.97 9.63
C TRP A 10 -6.63 -10.51 9.39
N LEU A 11 -5.35 -10.16 9.51
CA LEU A 11 -4.84 -8.85 9.19
C LEU A 11 -5.00 -8.55 7.70
N ALA A 12 -4.67 -9.50 6.82
CA ALA A 12 -4.88 -9.36 5.37
C ALA A 12 -6.36 -9.23 5.00
N ILE A 13 -7.25 -10.03 5.62
CA ILE A 13 -8.71 -9.92 5.44
C ILE A 13 -9.18 -8.53 5.90
N GLY A 14 -8.74 -8.07 7.07
CA GLY A 14 -9.07 -6.74 7.61
C GLY A 14 -8.61 -5.61 6.69
N SER A 15 -7.39 -5.70 6.14
CA SER A 15 -6.85 -4.72 5.20
C SER A 15 -7.56 -4.74 3.84
N PHE A 16 -8.16 -5.86 3.44
CA PHE A 16 -8.91 -5.98 2.19
C PHE A 16 -10.30 -5.34 2.25
N ILE A 17 -10.93 -5.30 3.43
CA ILE A 17 -12.30 -4.77 3.60
C ILE A 17 -12.44 -3.31 3.12
N PRO A 18 -11.56 -2.35 3.50
CA PRO A 18 -11.64 -0.98 3.00
C PRO A 18 -11.55 -0.89 1.46
N LEU A 19 -10.67 -1.68 0.85
CA LEU A 19 -10.50 -1.74 -0.61
C LEU A 19 -11.75 -2.30 -1.30
N LEU A 20 -12.35 -3.34 -0.71
CA LEU A 20 -13.59 -3.93 -1.19
C LEU A 20 -14.74 -2.90 -1.13
N LEU A 21 -14.87 -2.19 0.00
CA LEU A 21 -15.91 -1.17 0.20
C LEU A 21 -15.76 -0.01 -0.80
N GLN A 22 -14.54 0.49 -1.02
CA GLN A 22 -14.26 1.51 -2.05
C GLN A 22 -14.64 1.03 -3.46
N THR A 23 -14.41 -0.25 -3.78
CA THR A 23 -14.76 -0.84 -5.08
C THR A 23 -16.29 -0.85 -5.31
N PHE A 24 -17.08 -0.98 -4.25
CA PHE A 24 -18.54 -0.88 -4.32
C PHE A 24 -19.06 0.56 -4.24
N GLY A 25 -18.18 1.56 -4.31
CA GLY A 25 -18.53 2.98 -4.32
C GLY A 25 -18.81 3.57 -2.94
N VAL A 26 -18.37 2.91 -1.86
CA VAL A 26 -18.43 3.49 -0.51
C VAL A 26 -17.30 4.50 -0.39
N ASP A 27 -17.67 5.77 -0.19
CA ASP A 27 -16.72 6.84 0.06
C ASP A 27 -16.20 6.74 1.51
N LEU A 28 -15.02 6.15 1.66
CA LEU A 28 -14.36 5.97 2.95
C LEU A 28 -13.38 7.11 3.17
N ASP A 29 -13.72 8.05 4.05
CA ASP A 29 -12.78 9.06 4.53
C ASP A 29 -11.75 8.41 5.46
N LEU A 30 -10.60 8.06 4.89
CA LEU A 30 -9.46 7.52 5.63
C LEU A 30 -8.66 8.63 6.33
N GLY A 31 -8.94 9.91 6.06
CA GLY A 31 -8.35 11.09 6.70
C GLY A 31 -6.88 10.95 7.07
N LYS A 32 -6.61 10.78 8.37
CA LYS A 32 -5.25 10.67 8.92
C LYS A 32 -4.50 9.41 8.47
N TYR A 33 -5.19 8.32 8.19
CA TYR A 33 -4.57 7.08 7.70
C TYR A 33 -3.98 7.29 6.31
N GLU A 34 -4.73 7.92 5.41
CA GLU A 34 -4.25 8.23 4.07
C GLU A 34 -3.05 9.18 4.11
N GLN A 35 -3.11 10.21 4.97
CA GLN A 35 -1.98 11.12 5.15
C GLN A 35 -0.73 10.41 5.67
N LEU A 36 -0.88 9.51 6.65
CA LEU A 36 0.22 8.71 7.18
C LEU A 36 0.79 7.77 6.11
N TRP A 37 -0.09 7.12 5.35
CA TRP A 37 0.27 6.20 4.27
C TRP A 37 1.04 6.92 3.15
N ASN A 38 0.56 8.09 2.72
CA ASN A 38 1.24 8.92 1.72
C ASN A 38 2.59 9.45 2.21
N ALA A 39 2.70 9.84 3.49
CA ALA A 39 3.98 10.23 4.08
C ALA A 39 4.98 9.06 4.08
N PHE A 40 4.53 7.87 4.46
CA PHE A 40 5.34 6.65 4.42
C PHE A 40 5.81 6.31 3.00
N LEU A 41 4.90 6.30 2.01
CA LEU A 41 5.25 6.07 0.61
C LEU A 41 6.22 7.12 0.08
N SER A 42 6.05 8.40 0.46
CA SER A 42 6.95 9.49 0.06
C SER A 42 8.38 9.25 0.57
N ILE A 43 8.52 8.79 1.83
CA ILE A 43 9.83 8.42 2.38
C ILE A 43 10.44 7.27 1.58
N LEU A 44 9.67 6.25 1.24
CA LEU A 44 10.16 5.10 0.47
C LEU A 44 10.59 5.48 -0.95
N VAL A 45 9.90 6.43 -1.58
CA VAL A 45 10.26 6.99 -2.90
C VAL A 45 11.54 7.81 -2.80
N MET A 46 11.66 8.70 -1.80
CA MET A 46 12.89 9.48 -1.57
C MET A 46 14.09 8.58 -1.25
N ALA A 47 13.87 7.49 -0.52
CA ALA A 47 14.89 6.48 -0.24
C ALA A 47 15.23 5.60 -1.46
N GLY A 48 14.50 5.74 -2.59
CA GLY A 48 14.70 4.96 -3.81
C GLY A 48 14.28 3.49 -3.69
N ILE A 49 13.54 3.11 -2.63
CA ILE A 49 13.04 1.75 -2.41
C ILE A 49 11.86 1.47 -3.34
N LEU A 50 10.93 2.42 -3.42
CA LEU A 50 9.84 2.40 -4.39
C LEU A 50 10.25 3.21 -5.61
N ASN A 51 10.28 2.54 -6.76
CA ASN A 51 10.56 3.11 -8.08
C ASN A 51 9.59 2.46 -9.08
N ASN A 52 9.13 3.20 -10.07
CA ASN A 52 8.37 2.64 -11.20
C ASN A 52 9.30 2.39 -12.42
N PRO A 53 9.89 1.19 -12.56
CA PRO A 53 10.77 0.87 -13.68
C PRO A 53 10.04 0.67 -15.02
N SER A 54 8.70 0.61 -15.02
CA SER A 54 7.93 0.39 -16.26
C SER A 54 7.96 1.57 -17.23
N LEU A 55 8.44 2.74 -16.79
CA LEU A 55 8.62 3.95 -17.62
C LEU A 55 10.11 4.41 -17.70
N GLY A 56 11.08 3.65 -17.17
CA GLY A 56 12.51 4.02 -17.24
C GLY A 56 13.49 3.18 -16.39
N ASN A 57 14.79 3.46 -16.48
CA ASN A 57 15.88 2.74 -15.78
C ASN A 57 16.03 3.08 -14.27
N GLY A 58 15.01 3.67 -13.61
CA GLY A 58 15.16 4.20 -12.25
C GLY A 58 16.31 5.21 -12.12
N PHE A 59 16.86 5.39 -10.91
CA PHE A 59 18.05 6.24 -10.63
C PHE A 59 19.36 5.71 -11.23
N ARG A 60 19.33 4.82 -12.23
CA ARG A 60 20.54 4.39 -12.93
C ARG A 60 20.95 5.47 -13.94
N ASP A 61 21.54 6.56 -13.45
CA ASP A 61 22.42 7.37 -14.29
C ASP A 61 23.71 6.58 -14.51
N LYS A 62 23.75 5.86 -15.63
CA LYS A 62 24.99 5.43 -16.27
C LYS A 62 24.82 5.66 -17.77
N GLN A 63 25.55 6.65 -18.28
CA GLN A 63 26.06 6.57 -19.65
C GLN A 63 27.27 5.65 -19.66
#